data_AF-A0A843T2D9-F1
#
_entry.id   AF-A0A843T2D9-F1
#
_cell.length_a   1.000
_cell.length_b   1.000
_cell.length_c   1.000
_cell.angle_alpha   90.00
_cell.angle_beta   90.00
_cell.angle_gamma   90.00
#
_symmetry.space_group_name_H-M   'P 1'
#
loop_
_entity.id
_entity.type
_entity.pdbx_description
1 polymer ?
#
loop_
_entity_poly.entity_id
_entity_poly.type
_entity_poly.pdbx_seq_one_letter_code
_entity_poly.pdbx_strand_id
1 'polypeptide(L)'
;MNRIGVLALGALFGACGPAERLEPEKPVHAVRAEVAPPAFVGVVWLSADPSAPPGSLRIFLPDGTLVMDSCWETYRLARWRSIDERRIEWQEDTARIEADVSQPTVQQLELRLGR
;
A
#
# COMPACT_ATOMS: atom_id res chain seq x y z
N MET A 1 13.61 68.25 -3.50
CA MET A 1 14.39 67.62 -4.60
C MET A 1 15.69 67.03 -4.05
N ASN A 2 16.24 66.06 -4.77
CA ASN A 2 17.56 65.41 -4.65
C ASN A 2 17.66 64.15 -3.77
N ARG A 3 17.64 63.01 -4.49
CA ARG A 3 18.05 61.68 -4.06
C ARG A 3 19.57 61.61 -4.10
N ILE A 4 20.20 61.33 -2.96
CA ILE A 4 21.64 61.07 -2.86
C ILE A 4 21.80 59.55 -2.80
N GLY A 5 22.41 58.97 -3.84
CA GLY A 5 22.91 57.60 -3.82
C GLY A 5 24.36 57.60 -3.35
N VAL A 6 24.69 56.66 -2.47
CA VAL A 6 26.07 56.19 -2.24
C VAL A 6 26.00 54.68 -1.99
N LEU A 7 26.60 53.93 -2.90
CA LEU A 7 26.97 52.53 -2.70
C LEU A 7 28.24 52.51 -1.83
N ALA A 8 28.18 51.86 -0.67
CA ALA A 8 29.35 51.52 0.13
C ALA A 8 29.52 50.00 0.13
N LEU A 9 30.65 49.60 -0.44
CA LEU A 9 31.16 48.24 -0.55
C LEU A 9 32.09 47.96 0.65
N GLY A 10 31.95 46.79 1.29
CA GLY A 10 32.87 46.27 2.33
C GLY A 10 32.23 46.22 3.72
N ALA A 11 32.41 45.19 4.55
CA ALA A 11 33.44 44.17 4.59
C ALA A 11 32.88 42.82 5.10
N LEU A 12 33.42 41.74 4.56
CA LEU A 12 33.25 40.37 5.04
C LEU A 12 34.00 40.22 6.37
N PHE A 13 33.26 40.10 7.47
CA PHE A 13 33.80 39.54 8.72
C PHE A 13 33.31 38.10 8.84
N GLY A 14 34.27 37.19 8.73
CA GLY A 14 34.07 35.76 8.91
C GLY A 14 33.64 35.43 10.33
N ALA A 15 32.51 34.77 10.46
CA ALA A 15 32.21 33.89 11.58
C ALA A 15 32.29 32.46 11.05
N CYS A 16 33.47 31.84 11.20
CA CYS A 16 33.62 30.40 11.03
C CYS A 16 33.17 29.74 12.34
N GLY A 17 31.86 29.73 12.57
CA GLY A 17 31.23 28.83 13.54
C GLY A 17 30.78 27.56 12.81
N PRO A 18 30.87 26.36 13.40
CA PRO A 18 30.25 25.20 12.80
C PRO A 18 28.75 25.45 12.72
N ALA A 19 28.22 25.53 11.50
CA ALA A 19 26.79 25.40 11.30
C ALA A 19 26.44 23.96 11.67
N GLU A 20 25.89 23.75 12.87
CA GLU A 20 25.13 22.54 13.14
C GLU A 20 23.99 22.52 12.13
N ARG A 21 24.20 21.71 11.09
CA ARG A 21 23.15 21.36 10.15
C ARG A 21 22.10 20.66 10.99
N LEU A 22 20.99 21.36 11.27
CA LEU A 22 19.75 20.72 11.67
C LEU A 22 19.47 19.69 10.56
N GLU A 23 19.78 18.44 10.83
CA GLU A 23 19.40 17.35 9.96
C GLU A 23 17.87 17.45 9.84
N PRO A 24 17.31 17.42 8.62
CA PRO A 24 15.87 17.38 8.49
C PRO A 24 15.39 16.20 9.33
N GLU A 25 14.58 16.49 10.34
CA GLU A 25 14.00 15.46 11.20
C GLU A 25 13.32 14.47 10.26
N LYS A 26 13.91 13.27 10.13
CA LYS A 26 13.36 12.21 9.30
C LYS A 26 11.91 12.08 9.74
N PRO A 27 10.93 12.14 8.83
CA PRO A 27 9.53 11.98 9.21
C PRO A 27 9.44 10.69 10.02
N VAL A 28 9.19 10.82 11.32
CA VAL A 28 8.87 9.70 12.16
C VAL A 28 7.54 9.21 11.60
N HIS A 29 7.62 8.25 10.69
CA HIS A 29 6.48 7.42 10.38
C HIS A 29 6.12 6.81 11.72
N ALA A 30 5.03 7.31 12.32
CA ALA A 30 4.44 6.67 13.46
C ALA A 30 4.28 5.21 13.05
N VAL A 31 5.06 4.33 13.67
CA VAL A 31 4.88 2.89 13.54
C VAL A 31 3.53 2.64 14.19
N ARG A 32 2.48 2.74 13.38
CA ARG A 32 1.16 2.27 13.77
C ARG A 32 1.40 0.82 14.17
N ALA A 33 1.04 0.48 15.41
CA ALA A 33 1.11 -0.90 15.89
C ALA A 33 0.58 -1.79 14.77
N GLU A 34 1.47 -2.60 14.21
CA GLU A 34 1.16 -3.38 13.02
C GLU A 34 0.18 -4.44 13.48
N VAL A 35 -1.10 -4.19 13.21
CA VAL A 35 -2.15 -5.18 13.43
C VAL A 35 -1.73 -6.36 12.57
N ALA A 36 -1.47 -7.49 13.21
CA ALA A 36 -1.09 -8.70 12.49
C ALA A 36 -2.09 -8.92 11.36
N PRO A 37 -1.60 -9.16 10.12
CA PRO A 37 -2.50 -9.29 8.99
C PRO A 37 -3.45 -10.48 9.22
N PRO A 38 -4.65 -10.46 8.62
CA PRO A 38 -5.55 -11.60 8.67
C PRO A 38 -4.82 -12.89 8.24
N ALA A 39 -5.18 -14.03 8.85
CA ALA A 39 -4.47 -15.30 8.64
C ALA A 39 -4.51 -15.83 7.19
N PHE A 40 -5.36 -15.27 6.32
CA PHE A 40 -5.40 -15.61 4.90
C PHE A 40 -4.38 -14.83 4.05
N VAL A 41 -3.75 -13.79 4.60
CA VAL A 41 -2.77 -12.94 3.91
C VAL A 41 -1.42 -13.65 3.84
N GLY A 42 -0.75 -13.54 2.69
CA GLY A 42 0.53 -14.20 2.42
C GLY A 42 0.41 -15.69 2.09
N VAL A 43 -0.81 -16.19 1.88
CA VAL A 43 -1.09 -17.60 1.56
C VAL A 43 -1.54 -17.73 0.10
N VAL A 44 -1.14 -18.82 -0.56
CA VAL A 44 -1.60 -19.17 -1.91
C VAL A 44 -2.93 -19.91 -1.81
N TRP A 45 -4.00 -19.30 -2.31
CA TRP A 45 -5.32 -19.91 -2.37
C TRP A 45 -5.63 -20.40 -3.76
N LEU A 46 -5.93 -21.69 -3.91
CA LEU A 46 -6.44 -22.27 -5.16
C LEU A 46 -7.97 -22.34 -5.10
N SER A 47 -8.63 -22.05 -6.22
CA SER A 47 -10.09 -22.17 -6.31
C SER A 47 -10.53 -23.62 -6.15
N ALA A 48 -11.50 -23.84 -5.26
CA ALA A 48 -12.20 -25.12 -5.13
C ALA A 48 -13.52 -25.15 -5.94
N ASP A 49 -13.85 -24.06 -6.64
CA ASP A 49 -15.04 -23.99 -7.49
C ASP A 49 -14.84 -24.85 -8.75
N PRO A 50 -15.68 -25.88 -9.00
CA PRO A 50 -15.54 -26.74 -10.16
C PRO A 50 -15.79 -26.02 -11.50
N SER A 51 -16.37 -24.82 -11.48
CA SER A 51 -16.58 -23.98 -12.65
C SER A 51 -15.41 -23.03 -12.95
N ALA A 52 -14.46 -22.87 -12.01
CA ALA A 52 -13.29 -22.05 -12.20
C ALA A 52 -12.28 -22.71 -13.16
N PRO A 53 -11.53 -21.93 -13.97
CA PRO A 53 -10.42 -22.45 -14.74
C PRO A 53 -9.39 -23.21 -13.86
N PRO A 54 -8.77 -24.28 -14.38
CA PRO A 54 -7.71 -24.96 -13.66
C PRO A 54 -6.57 -24.02 -13.30
N GLY A 55 -6.18 -24.02 -12.02
CA GLY A 55 -5.11 -23.15 -11.53
C GLY A 55 -5.55 -21.75 -11.14
N SER A 56 -6.87 -21.43 -11.17
CA SER A 56 -7.36 -20.16 -10.64
C SER A 56 -6.93 -19.98 -9.19
N LEU A 57 -6.28 -18.85 -8.92
CA LEU A 57 -5.58 -18.62 -7.66
C LEU A 57 -5.72 -17.18 -7.19
N ARG A 58 -5.58 -16.98 -5.88
CA ARG A 58 -5.48 -15.65 -5.28
C ARG A 58 -4.42 -15.62 -4.19
N ILE A 59 -3.63 -14.55 -4.15
CA ILE A 59 -2.64 -14.28 -3.11
C ILE A 59 -2.82 -12.84 -2.64
N PHE A 60 -3.33 -12.68 -1.43
CA PHE A 60 -3.47 -11.38 -0.78
C PHE A 60 -2.17 -11.06 -0.06
N LEU A 61 -1.39 -10.09 -0.54
CA LEU A 61 -0.10 -9.72 0.07
C LEU A 61 -0.27 -8.62 1.13
N PRO A 62 0.58 -8.58 2.18
CA PRO A 62 0.49 -7.60 3.26
C PRO A 62 0.58 -6.14 2.81
N ASP A 63 1.20 -5.88 1.65
CA ASP A 63 1.36 -4.54 1.07
C ASP A 63 0.11 -4.05 0.29
N GLY A 64 -0.99 -4.80 0.34
CA GLY A 64 -2.21 -4.50 -0.40
C GLY A 64 -2.14 -4.90 -1.88
N THR A 65 -1.13 -5.65 -2.30
CA THR A 65 -1.08 -6.25 -3.64
C THR A 65 -1.85 -7.56 -3.66
N LEU A 66 -2.71 -7.75 -4.66
CA LEU A 66 -3.42 -9.00 -4.93
C LEU A 66 -2.88 -9.59 -6.21
N VAL A 67 -2.36 -10.82 -6.13
CA VAL A 67 -1.97 -11.61 -7.30
C VAL A 67 -3.11 -12.57 -7.63
N MET A 68 -3.52 -12.61 -8.89
CA MET A 68 -4.54 -13.53 -9.39
C MET A 68 -4.21 -14.01 -10.81
N ASP A 69 -4.87 -15.08 -11.23
CA ASP A 69 -4.83 -15.53 -12.62
C ASP A 69 -5.47 -14.52 -13.58
N SER A 70 -5.12 -14.62 -14.87
CA SER A 70 -5.68 -13.78 -15.94
C SER A 70 -5.83 -14.61 -17.20
N CYS A 71 -6.88 -14.32 -17.99
CA CYS A 71 -7.10 -14.97 -19.29
C CYS A 71 -6.20 -14.43 -20.40
N TRP A 72 -5.66 -13.22 -20.23
CA TRP A 72 -4.93 -12.49 -21.28
C TRP A 72 -3.48 -12.19 -20.90
N GLU A 73 -3.20 -12.07 -19.61
CA GLU A 73 -1.88 -11.75 -19.05
C GLU A 73 -1.26 -13.00 -18.42
N THR A 74 0.04 -12.97 -18.10
CA THR A 74 0.67 -14.07 -17.35
C THR A 74 0.05 -14.21 -15.95
N TYR A 75 -0.22 -13.09 -15.29
CA TYR A 75 -0.97 -12.95 -14.05
C TYR A 75 -1.47 -11.51 -13.97
N ARG A 76 -2.48 -11.26 -13.14
CA ARG A 76 -2.99 -9.92 -12.86
C ARG A 76 -2.57 -9.46 -11.48
N LEU A 77 -2.19 -8.18 -11.40
CA LEU A 77 -1.95 -7.48 -10.16
C LEU A 77 -3.07 -6.47 -9.92
N ALA A 78 -3.69 -6.56 -8.75
CA ALA A 78 -4.70 -5.62 -8.28
C ALA A 78 -4.29 -5.02 -6.93
N ARG A 79 -4.94 -3.92 -6.56
CA ARG A 79 -4.93 -3.44 -5.18
C ARG A 79 -6.10 -4.04 -4.43
N TRP A 80 -5.82 -4.55 -3.23
CA TRP A 80 -6.84 -4.98 -2.29
C TRP A 80 -6.69 -4.25 -0.96
N ARG A 81 -7.78 -4.20 -0.18
CA ARG A 81 -7.76 -3.74 1.20
C ARG A 81 -8.87 -4.39 2.01
N SER A 82 -8.70 -4.45 3.33
CA SER A 82 -9.80 -4.71 4.25
C SER A 82 -10.72 -3.48 4.32
N ILE A 83 -12.02 -3.72 4.28
CA ILE A 83 -13.05 -2.74 4.64
C ILE A 83 -13.24 -2.79 6.16
N ASP A 84 -13.36 -4.00 6.71
CA ASP A 84 -13.44 -4.29 8.14
C ASP A 84 -12.89 -5.70 8.43
N GLU A 85 -13.16 -6.27 9.61
CA GLU A 85 -12.66 -7.59 10.03
C GLU A 85 -13.10 -8.75 9.13
N ARG A 86 -14.25 -8.61 8.46
CA ARG A 86 -14.87 -9.69 7.68
C ARG A 86 -15.15 -9.31 6.24
N ARG A 87 -14.77 -8.11 5.80
CA ARG A 87 -14.98 -7.66 4.43
C ARG A 87 -13.72 -7.12 3.82
N ILE A 88 -13.49 -7.49 2.56
CA ILE A 88 -12.39 -7.00 1.74
C ILE A 88 -12.93 -6.46 0.42
N GLU A 89 -12.11 -5.67 -0.25
CA GLU A 89 -12.36 -5.26 -1.62
C GLU A 89 -11.09 -5.28 -2.46
N TRP A 90 -11.28 -5.38 -3.76
CA TRP A 90 -10.24 -5.17 -4.76
C TRP A 90 -10.85 -4.64 -6.07
N GLN A 91 -10.00 -4.27 -7.02
CA GLN A 91 -10.43 -3.91 -8.37
C GLN A 91 -10.08 -5.02 -9.36
N GLU A 92 -11.04 -5.39 -10.19
CA GLU A 92 -10.84 -6.20 -11.40
C GLU A 92 -11.32 -5.38 -12.60
N ASP A 93 -10.41 -5.07 -13.53
CA ASP A 93 -10.65 -4.15 -14.63
C ASP A 93 -11.22 -2.80 -14.14
N THR A 94 -12.46 -2.48 -14.49
CA THR A 94 -13.16 -1.26 -14.04
C THR A 94 -14.14 -1.54 -12.89
N ALA A 95 -14.27 -2.79 -12.46
CA ALA A 95 -15.21 -3.21 -11.42
C ALA A 95 -14.53 -3.25 -10.05
N ARG A 96 -15.20 -2.65 -9.06
CA ARG A 96 -14.86 -2.86 -7.65
C ARG A 96 -15.58 -4.12 -7.19
N ILE A 97 -14.82 -5.07 -6.67
CA ILE A 97 -15.33 -6.30 -6.09
C ILE A 97 -15.25 -6.17 -4.58
N GLU A 98 -16.34 -6.47 -3.88
CA GLU A 98 -16.37 -6.62 -2.43
C GLU A 98 -16.67 -8.08 -2.09
N ALA A 99 -16.08 -8.59 -1.01
CA ALA A 99 -16.36 -9.94 -0.53
C ALA A 99 -16.42 -10.00 0.99
N ASP A 100 -17.38 -10.76 1.51
CA ASP A 100 -17.31 -11.26 2.87
C ASP A 100 -16.28 -12.39 2.94
N VAL A 101 -15.52 -12.42 4.04
CA VAL A 101 -14.47 -13.38 4.32
C VAL A 101 -14.87 -14.29 5.47
N SER A 102 -14.78 -15.60 5.23
CA SER A 102 -14.73 -16.63 6.28
C SER A 102 -13.52 -17.52 6.04
N GLN A 103 -12.89 -17.96 7.14
CA GLN A 103 -11.80 -18.93 7.09
C GLN A 103 -12.13 -20.07 8.07
N PRO A 104 -12.99 -21.03 7.68
CA PRO A 104 -13.44 -22.09 8.59
C PRO A 104 -12.30 -22.96 9.12
N THR A 105 -11.23 -23.11 8.33
CA THR A 105 -9.99 -23.78 8.72
C THR A 105 -8.80 -23.03 8.16
N VAL A 106 -7.59 -23.30 8.67
CA VAL A 106 -6.36 -22.69 8.14
C VAL A 106 -6.08 -23.02 6.67
N GLN A 107 -6.76 -24.04 6.09
CA GLN A 107 -6.62 -24.46 4.69
C GLN A 107 -7.83 -24.09 3.82
N GLN A 108 -8.84 -23.42 4.38
CA GLN A 108 -10.06 -23.08 3.65
C GLN A 108 -10.36 -21.60 3.81
N LEU A 109 -10.26 -20.86 2.70
CA LEU A 109 -10.73 -19.49 2.57
C LEU A 109 -12.02 -19.50 1.75
N GLU A 110 -13.05 -18.88 2.30
CA GLU A 110 -14.32 -18.64 1.63
C GLU A 110 -14.47 -17.14 1.38
N LEU A 111 -14.72 -16.81 0.10
CA LEU A 111 -15.02 -15.45 -0.35
C LEU A 111 -16.45 -15.44 -0.87
N ARG A 112 -17.34 -14.75 -0.17
CA ARG A 112 -18.70 -14.54 -0.64
C ARG A 112 -18.79 -13.16 -1.27
N LEU A 113 -18.84 -13.11 -2.59
CA LEU A 113 -18.89 -11.85 -3.33
C LEU A 113 -20.19 -11.09 -3.01
N GLY A 114 -20.06 -9.83 -2.64
CA GLY A 114 -21.16 -8.88 -2.55
C GLY A 114 -21.68 -8.54 -3.95
N ARG A 115 -22.97 -8.22 -4.05
CA ARG A 115 -23.56 -7.68 -5.29
C ARG A 115 -23.26 -6.20 -5.44
#